data_AF-A0A944Q6A5-F1
#
_entry.id   AF-A0A944Q6A5-F1
#
_cell.length_a   1.000
_cell.length_b   1.000
_cell.length_c   1.000
_cell.angle_alpha   90.00
_cell.angle_beta   90.00
_cell.angle_gamma   90.00
#
_symmetry.space_group_name_H-M   'P 1'
#
loop_
_entity.id
_entity.type
_entity.pdbx_description
1 polymer ?
#
loop_
_entity_poly.entity_id
_entity_poly.type
_entity_poly.pdbx_seq_one_letter_code
_entity_poly.pdbx_strand_id
1 'polypeptide(L)'
;MPTTDFPKVAPATRTADFDPFEAALHATLVEMPYNSATEYHRVYGQDPDARLGAACIYQTVDVARRAEALGSPPATLLQDERHVAAVFQDGGDIVVLDPYLLHLDPIRFPASEVEQGSSSVEVPAAPVRLDADGKERFARLSARYTAREGEYVIRLSYSRFSPTKNATVLSRHFSLRSSSEFVPDDFARDMKALLTHPEQTSVSVRAVSPDLRATTEAILPLHGFAERDFRADDIWLRSGQGAVLHGSDDRAATVWRQLETSLALDSATLSDHLIGAARIYQQIADPTRAVAPYSLDDE
;
A
#
# COMPACT_ATOMS: atom_id res chain seq x y z
N MET A 1 4.18 -24.70 11.86
CA MET A 1 4.37 -23.37 11.24
C MET A 1 5.87 -23.20 11.01
N PRO A 2 6.36 -23.20 9.77
CA PRO A 2 7.75 -22.83 9.53
C PRO A 2 7.85 -21.30 9.54
N THR A 3 8.84 -20.81 10.27
CA THR A 3 9.34 -19.44 10.22
C THR A 3 9.68 -19.08 8.78
N THR A 4 9.06 -18.04 8.24
CA THR A 4 9.51 -17.41 7.00
C THR A 4 10.88 -16.80 7.25
N ASP A 5 11.92 -17.57 6.93
CA ASP A 5 13.31 -17.10 6.94
C ASP A 5 13.49 -16.11 5.79
N PHE A 6 13.31 -14.83 6.09
CA PHE A 6 13.69 -13.74 5.21
C PHE A 6 15.22 -13.62 5.18
N PRO A 7 15.82 -13.30 4.02
CA PRO A 7 17.28 -13.17 3.90
C PRO A 7 17.81 -12.09 4.85
N LYS A 8 18.79 -12.46 5.69
CA LYS A 8 19.51 -11.53 6.58
C LYS A 8 20.31 -10.54 5.74
N VAL A 9 19.87 -9.28 5.72
CA VAL A 9 20.65 -8.17 5.14
C VAL A 9 21.74 -7.77 6.13
N ALA A 10 22.99 -7.73 5.67
CA ALA A 10 24.12 -7.31 6.48
C ALA A 10 24.08 -5.78 6.72
N PRO A 11 24.46 -5.28 7.90
CA PRO A 11 24.43 -3.85 8.20
C PRO A 11 25.44 -3.08 7.35
N ALA A 12 24.98 -2.07 6.63
CA ALA A 12 25.81 -1.18 5.83
C ALA A 12 26.49 -0.11 6.70
N THR A 13 27.75 0.21 6.37
CA THR A 13 28.52 1.30 6.99
C THR A 13 27.90 2.67 6.67
N ARG A 14 27.49 3.42 7.70
CA ARG A 14 26.89 4.76 7.58
C ARG A 14 27.85 5.78 6.96
N THR A 15 27.49 6.35 5.81
CA THR A 15 28.07 7.60 5.27
C THR A 15 27.20 8.79 5.70
N ALA A 16 27.77 10.01 5.70
CA ALA A 16 27.11 11.21 6.24
C ALA A 16 25.84 11.68 5.48
N ASP A 17 25.56 11.11 4.31
CA ASP A 17 24.40 11.44 3.46
C ASP A 17 23.33 10.32 3.44
N PHE A 18 23.44 9.31 4.31
CA PHE A 18 22.55 8.15 4.28
C PHE A 18 21.40 8.30 5.28
N ASP A 19 20.17 8.45 4.77
CA ASP A 19 18.93 8.37 5.57
C ASP A 19 18.37 6.92 5.55
N PRO A 20 18.43 6.17 6.68
CA PRO A 20 17.93 4.80 6.72
C PRO A 20 16.42 4.71 6.47
N PHE A 21 15.65 5.75 6.80
CA PHE A 21 14.20 5.76 6.66
C PHE A 21 13.79 5.96 5.20
N GLU A 22 14.44 6.88 4.50
CA GLU A 22 14.22 7.12 3.07
C GLU A 22 14.62 5.88 2.26
N ALA A 23 15.80 5.32 2.52
CA ALA A 23 16.27 4.11 1.85
C ALA A 23 15.32 2.92 2.06
N ALA A 24 14.83 2.71 3.29
CA ALA A 24 13.86 1.66 3.58
C ALA A 24 12.52 1.87 2.86
N LEU A 25 12.02 3.11 2.85
CA LEU A 25 10.77 3.49 2.19
C LEU A 25 10.84 3.25 0.69
N HIS A 26 11.86 3.79 0.01
CA HIS A 26 12.03 3.65 -1.44
C HIS A 26 12.19 2.19 -1.85
N ALA A 27 13.00 1.43 -1.10
CA ALA A 27 13.17 0.00 -1.35
C ALA A 27 11.84 -0.74 -1.21
N THR A 28 11.04 -0.46 -0.18
CA THR A 28 9.74 -1.11 0.03
C THR A 28 8.74 -0.76 -1.08
N LEU A 29 8.67 0.51 -1.49
CA LEU A 29 7.75 0.98 -2.54
C LEU A 29 7.98 0.28 -3.88
N VAL A 30 9.23 -0.03 -4.23
CA VAL A 30 9.59 -0.67 -5.51
C VAL A 30 9.63 -2.20 -5.40
N GLU A 31 10.24 -2.73 -4.34
CA GLU A 31 10.52 -4.17 -4.21
C GLU A 31 9.35 -4.95 -3.61
N MET A 32 8.43 -4.28 -2.90
CA MET A 32 7.25 -4.90 -2.31
C MET A 32 5.96 -4.20 -2.77
N PRO A 33 5.49 -4.48 -4.00
CA PRO A 33 4.22 -3.98 -4.51
C PRO A 33 3.07 -4.24 -3.55
N TYR A 34 2.07 -3.35 -3.57
CA TYR A 34 0.84 -3.61 -2.81
C TYR A 34 0.04 -4.70 -3.51
N ASN A 35 -0.38 -5.71 -2.76
CA ASN A 35 -1.16 -6.82 -3.29
C ASN A 35 -2.17 -7.35 -2.27
N SER A 36 -3.45 -7.20 -2.57
CA SER A 36 -4.54 -7.70 -1.74
C SER A 36 -4.95 -9.16 -2.03
N ALA A 37 -4.47 -9.74 -3.13
CA ALA A 37 -4.65 -11.14 -3.49
C ALA A 37 -3.68 -12.08 -2.74
N THR A 38 -2.48 -11.62 -2.37
CA THR A 38 -1.41 -12.45 -1.76
C THR A 38 -1.89 -13.28 -0.57
N GLU A 39 -2.67 -12.68 0.35
CA GLU A 39 -3.06 -13.37 1.58
C GLU A 39 -4.11 -14.47 1.36
N TYR A 40 -4.93 -14.39 0.31
CA TYR A 40 -5.81 -15.49 -0.05
C TYR A 40 -5.00 -16.73 -0.40
N HIS A 41 -3.95 -16.55 -1.20
CA HIS A 41 -3.07 -17.62 -1.64
C HIS A 41 -2.24 -18.18 -0.49
N ARG A 42 -1.68 -17.33 0.37
CA ARG A 42 -0.90 -17.80 1.54
C ARG A 42 -1.74 -18.62 2.53
N VAL A 43 -2.99 -18.21 2.78
CA VAL A 43 -3.84 -18.86 3.79
C VAL A 43 -4.56 -20.09 3.24
N TYR A 44 -5.03 -20.06 1.99
CA TYR A 44 -5.91 -21.09 1.43
C TYR A 44 -5.40 -21.72 0.13
N GLY A 45 -4.30 -21.23 -0.44
CA GLY A 45 -3.77 -21.65 -1.73
C GLY A 45 -2.31 -22.12 -1.64
N GLN A 46 -1.52 -21.72 -2.65
CA GLN A 46 -0.08 -21.95 -2.70
C GLN A 46 0.65 -20.64 -2.41
N ASP A 47 1.88 -20.74 -1.91
CA ASP A 47 2.71 -19.56 -1.71
C ASP A 47 2.91 -18.82 -3.04
N PRO A 48 2.49 -17.54 -3.14
CA PRO A 48 2.59 -16.78 -4.36
C PRO A 48 4.05 -16.34 -4.62
N ASP A 49 4.36 -16.02 -5.88
CA ASP A 49 5.64 -15.43 -6.26
C ASP A 49 5.92 -14.17 -5.43
N ALA A 50 7.08 -14.09 -4.78
CA ALA A 50 7.42 -12.98 -3.90
C ALA A 50 7.42 -11.61 -4.60
N ARG A 51 7.66 -11.58 -5.93
CA ARG A 51 7.62 -10.36 -6.75
C ARG A 51 6.22 -9.74 -6.84
N LEU A 52 5.18 -10.51 -6.55
CA LEU A 52 3.81 -10.01 -6.48
C LEU A 52 3.58 -9.14 -5.24
N GLY A 53 4.51 -9.07 -4.29
CA GLY A 53 4.41 -8.25 -3.10
C GLY A 53 3.39 -8.77 -2.08
N ALA A 54 2.82 -7.88 -1.27
CA ALA A 54 1.97 -8.28 -0.16
C ALA A 54 0.95 -7.20 0.24
N ALA A 55 0.04 -7.56 1.15
CA ALA A 55 -0.93 -6.63 1.70
C ALA A 55 -0.25 -5.50 2.48
N CYS A 56 -0.95 -4.38 2.66
CA CYS A 56 -0.42 -3.16 3.26
C CYS A 56 0.27 -3.38 4.62
N ILE A 57 -0.29 -4.24 5.47
CA ILE A 57 0.30 -4.58 6.78
C ILE A 57 1.70 -5.17 6.63
N TYR A 58 1.92 -6.04 5.65
CA TYR A 58 3.23 -6.63 5.41
C TYR A 58 4.21 -5.64 4.78
N GLN A 59 3.73 -4.69 3.96
CA GLN A 59 4.57 -3.58 3.50
C GLN A 59 5.06 -2.73 4.69
N THR A 60 4.19 -2.49 5.67
CA THR A 60 4.54 -1.76 6.89
C THR A 60 5.55 -2.53 7.74
N VAL A 61 5.40 -3.85 7.88
CA VAL A 61 6.38 -4.69 8.58
C VAL A 61 7.72 -4.73 7.83
N ASP A 62 7.70 -4.79 6.50
CA ASP A 62 8.91 -4.79 5.66
C ASP A 62 9.69 -3.47 5.79
N VAL A 63 9.00 -2.32 5.67
CA VAL A 63 9.66 -1.01 5.79
C VAL A 63 10.27 -0.82 7.18
N ALA A 64 9.59 -1.28 8.24
CA ALA A 64 10.11 -1.24 9.60
C ALA A 64 11.41 -2.02 9.74
N ARG A 65 11.40 -3.29 9.30
CA ARG A 65 12.58 -4.17 9.36
C ARG A 65 13.75 -3.64 8.54
N ARG A 66 13.48 -3.06 7.36
CA ARG A 66 14.52 -2.46 6.51
C ARG A 66 15.15 -1.25 7.20
N ALA A 67 14.34 -0.35 7.76
CA ALA A 67 14.85 0.81 8.50
C ALA A 67 15.72 0.37 9.69
N GLU A 68 15.25 -0.61 10.47
CA GLU A 68 15.98 -1.15 11.63
C GLU A 68 17.30 -1.81 11.21
N ALA A 69 17.30 -2.60 10.13
CA ALA A 69 18.51 -3.22 9.58
C ALA A 69 19.53 -2.18 9.07
N LEU A 70 19.05 -1.00 8.68
CA LEU A 70 19.85 0.16 8.28
C LEU A 70 20.24 1.05 9.48
N GLY A 71 19.87 0.65 10.69
CA GLY A 71 20.28 1.27 11.96
C GLY A 71 19.29 2.25 12.56
N SER A 72 18.05 2.34 12.06
CA SER A 72 17.02 3.10 12.77
C SER A 72 16.72 2.46 14.13
N PRO A 73 16.14 3.22 15.07
CA PRO A 73 15.52 2.64 16.27
C PRO A 73 14.42 1.63 15.90
N PRO A 74 14.02 0.76 16.84
CA PRO A 74 12.88 -0.13 16.64
C PRO A 74 11.59 0.66 16.35
N ALA A 75 10.75 0.14 15.45
CA ALA A 75 9.46 0.72 15.15
C ALA A 75 8.40 0.26 16.16
N THR A 76 7.50 1.18 16.54
CA THR A 76 6.17 0.84 17.05
C THR A 76 5.20 0.80 15.86
N LEU A 77 4.50 -0.31 15.69
CA LEU A 77 3.46 -0.42 14.67
C LEU A 77 2.14 0.08 15.24
N LEU A 78 1.60 1.17 14.70
CA LEU A 78 0.31 1.72 15.13
C LEU A 78 -0.80 1.32 14.17
N GLN A 79 -1.97 1.01 14.72
CA GLN A 79 -3.13 0.53 14.00
C GLN A 79 -4.28 1.55 14.00
N ASP A 80 -4.92 1.70 12.85
CA ASP A 80 -6.23 2.31 12.69
C ASP A 80 -7.11 1.35 11.89
N GLU A 81 -8.05 0.70 12.59
CA GLU A 81 -8.87 -0.40 12.05
C GLU A 81 -8.02 -1.48 11.36
N ARG A 82 -8.00 -1.56 10.02
CA ARG A 82 -7.25 -2.56 9.24
C ARG A 82 -5.97 -2.00 8.62
N HIS A 83 -5.66 -0.73 8.89
CA HIS A 83 -4.47 -0.06 8.41
C HIS A 83 -3.41 0.02 9.51
N VAL A 84 -2.15 -0.10 9.13
CA VAL A 84 -1.01 -0.12 10.05
C VAL A 84 0.11 0.71 9.43
N ALA A 85 0.76 1.55 10.25
CA ALA A 85 1.94 2.31 9.87
C ALA A 85 3.07 2.12 10.90
N ALA A 86 4.32 2.27 10.45
CA ALA A 86 5.50 2.16 11.29
C ALA A 86 5.86 3.54 11.86
N VAL A 87 5.98 3.64 13.18
CA VAL A 87 6.31 4.88 13.88
C VAL A 87 7.59 4.68 14.67
N PHE A 88 8.54 5.59 14.52
CA PHE A 88 9.85 5.54 15.14
C PHE A 88 10.05 6.76 16.03
N GLN A 89 10.69 6.54 17.17
CA GLN A 89 11.21 7.62 18.02
C GLN A 89 12.72 7.71 17.80
N ASP A 90 13.17 8.78 17.13
CA ASP A 90 14.57 8.93 16.75
C ASP A 90 15.12 10.29 17.21
N GLY A 91 15.95 10.29 18.25
CA GLY A 91 16.54 11.54 18.77
C GLY A 91 15.53 12.57 19.29
N GLY A 92 14.31 12.15 19.64
CA GLY A 92 13.19 13.02 20.03
C GLY A 92 12.22 13.33 18.89
N ASP A 93 12.63 13.12 17.63
CA ASP A 93 11.73 13.20 16.48
C ASP A 93 10.76 12.01 16.49
N ILE A 94 9.57 12.22 15.92
CA ILE A 94 8.67 11.12 15.54
C ILE A 94 8.76 10.97 14.02
N VAL A 95 9.18 9.80 13.55
CA VAL A 95 9.25 9.47 12.12
C VAL A 95 8.17 8.44 11.78
N VAL A 96 7.44 8.63 10.69
CA VAL A 96 6.41 7.69 10.23
C VAL A 96 6.71 7.21 8.82
N LEU A 97 6.64 5.89 8.63
CA LEU A 97 6.73 5.22 7.34
C LEU A 97 5.46 4.42 7.07
N ASP A 98 4.84 4.69 5.93
CA ASP A 98 3.61 4.09 5.45
C ASP A 98 3.64 3.97 3.90
N PRO A 99 4.28 2.90 3.37
CA PRO A 99 4.39 2.70 1.93
C PRO A 99 3.03 2.52 1.24
N TYR A 100 1.96 2.18 1.97
CA TYR A 100 0.61 2.07 1.39
C TYR A 100 0.06 3.43 0.92
N LEU A 101 0.46 4.51 1.59
CA LEU A 101 0.13 5.89 1.23
C LEU A 101 1.10 6.52 0.24
N LEU A 102 2.09 5.77 -0.26
CA LEU A 102 2.94 6.13 -1.40
C LEU A 102 3.72 7.44 -1.23
N HIS A 103 4.00 7.86 0.01
CA HIS A 103 4.84 9.04 0.25
C HIS A 103 6.28 8.75 -0.17
N LEU A 104 6.96 9.77 -0.69
CA LEU A 104 8.32 9.64 -1.22
C LEU A 104 9.37 10.02 -0.19
N ASP A 105 9.02 10.88 0.77
CA ASP A 105 9.92 11.32 1.83
C ASP A 105 9.42 10.80 3.18
N PRO A 106 10.29 10.40 4.12
CA PRO A 106 9.88 10.06 5.48
C PRO A 106 9.09 11.20 6.13
N ILE A 107 8.01 10.87 6.84
CA ILE A 107 7.22 11.87 7.56
C ILE A 107 7.92 12.14 8.89
N ARG A 108 8.54 13.31 9.05
CA ARG A 108 9.33 13.66 10.24
C ARG A 108 8.69 14.80 11.01
N PHE A 109 8.18 14.52 12.21
CA PHE A 109 7.78 15.54 13.17
C PHE A 109 8.98 15.90 14.05
N PRO A 110 9.51 17.14 13.97
CA PRO A 110 10.72 17.53 14.71
C PRO A 110 10.52 17.47 16.23
N ALA A 111 11.56 17.09 16.97
CA ALA A 111 11.57 16.97 18.42
C ALA A 111 11.01 18.21 19.13
N SER A 112 11.40 19.40 18.66
CA SER A 112 10.95 20.67 19.24
C SER A 112 9.45 20.90 19.09
N GLU A 113 8.81 20.39 18.03
CA GLU A 113 7.37 20.49 17.81
C GLU A 113 6.60 19.35 18.50
N VAL A 114 7.22 18.17 18.60
CA VAL A 114 6.73 17.04 19.40
C VAL A 114 6.66 17.44 20.88
N GLU A 115 7.70 18.10 21.42
CA GLU A 115 7.73 18.64 22.78
C GLU A 115 6.65 19.71 23.03
N GLN A 116 6.33 20.52 22.02
CA GLN A 116 5.23 21.49 22.07
C GLN A 116 3.84 20.84 21.93
N GLY A 117 3.78 19.54 21.59
CA GLY A 117 2.56 18.75 21.52
C GLY A 117 1.77 18.89 20.21
N SER A 118 2.32 19.54 19.17
CA SER A 118 1.66 19.64 17.87
C SER A 118 2.68 19.88 16.76
N SER A 119 2.58 19.12 15.68
CA SER A 119 3.41 19.28 14.49
C SER A 119 2.59 18.98 13.23
N SER A 120 2.95 19.55 12.09
CA SER A 120 2.28 19.30 10.81
C SER A 120 3.28 19.32 9.67
N VAL A 121 3.22 18.29 8.82
CA VAL A 121 4.19 18.02 7.76
C VAL A 121 3.44 17.66 6.49
N GLU A 122 3.93 18.11 5.33
CA GLU A 122 3.45 17.66 4.03
C GLU A 122 4.64 17.11 3.24
N VAL A 123 4.50 15.91 2.69
CA VAL A 123 5.51 15.25 1.85
C VAL A 123 4.93 14.92 0.47
N PRO A 124 5.77 14.92 -0.59
CA PRO A 124 5.36 14.44 -1.90
C PRO A 124 5.01 12.94 -1.85
N ALA A 125 4.12 12.53 -2.74
CA ALA A 125 3.70 11.14 -2.89
C ALA A 125 3.51 10.78 -4.37
N ALA A 126 3.58 9.49 -4.69
CA ALA A 126 3.19 8.96 -5.99
C ALA A 126 1.65 8.76 -6.06
N PRO A 127 1.02 8.75 -7.25
CA PRO A 127 1.62 9.05 -8.55
C PRO A 127 1.77 10.55 -8.81
N VAL A 128 2.70 10.89 -9.71
CA VAL A 128 2.82 12.18 -10.37
C VAL A 128 1.96 12.17 -11.64
N ARG A 129 1.04 13.11 -11.74
CA ARG A 129 0.11 13.23 -12.86
C ARG A 129 0.32 14.52 -13.63
N LEU A 130 -0.14 14.55 -14.88
CA LEU A 130 -0.11 15.75 -15.71
C LEU A 130 -1.46 16.46 -15.63
N ASP A 131 -1.44 17.77 -15.50
CA ASP A 131 -2.63 18.61 -15.71
C ASP A 131 -2.86 18.91 -17.20
N ALA A 132 -3.92 19.67 -17.50
CA ALA A 132 -4.30 20.01 -18.88
C ALA A 132 -3.22 20.82 -19.63
N ASP A 133 -2.35 21.52 -18.90
CA ASP A 133 -1.24 22.28 -19.46
C ASP A 133 0.04 21.43 -19.61
N GLY A 134 -0.03 20.12 -19.28
CA GLY A 134 1.09 19.20 -19.28
C GLY A 134 2.04 19.38 -18.09
N LYS A 135 1.63 20.12 -17.06
CA LYS A 135 2.46 20.33 -15.86
C LYS A 135 2.27 19.21 -14.86
N GLU A 136 3.38 18.81 -14.25
CA GLU A 136 3.41 17.77 -13.23
C GLU A 136 2.75 18.21 -11.92
N ARG A 137 1.93 17.31 -11.38
CA ARG A 137 1.18 17.43 -10.14
C ARG A 137 1.41 16.16 -9.32
N PHE A 138 2.16 16.31 -8.24
CA PHE A 138 2.41 15.24 -7.28
C PHE A 138 1.15 14.96 -6.47
N ALA A 139 0.93 13.67 -6.13
CA ALA A 139 0.14 13.34 -4.98
C ALA A 139 0.84 13.85 -3.71
N ARG A 140 0.08 13.97 -2.62
CA ARG A 140 0.56 14.56 -1.38
C ARG A 140 0.08 13.76 -0.19
N LEU A 141 0.94 13.64 0.81
CA LEU A 141 0.59 13.13 2.12
C LEU A 141 0.77 14.25 3.15
N SER A 142 -0.34 14.73 3.70
CA SER A 142 -0.33 15.68 4.81
C SER A 142 -0.48 14.89 6.11
N ALA A 143 0.43 15.11 7.05
CA ALA A 143 0.50 14.43 8.32
C ALA A 143 0.42 15.44 9.48
N ARG A 144 -0.34 15.11 10.53
CA ARG A 144 -0.48 15.95 11.71
C ARG A 144 -0.31 15.14 12.98
N TYR A 145 0.64 15.56 13.82
CA TYR A 145 0.85 15.07 15.17
C TYR A 145 0.11 15.95 16.17
N THR A 146 -0.51 15.36 17.18
CA THR A 146 -1.08 16.09 18.32
C THR A 146 -0.96 15.23 19.58
N ALA A 147 -0.34 15.77 20.63
CA ALA A 147 -0.18 15.13 21.93
C ALA A 147 -1.12 15.72 22.98
N ARG A 148 -1.64 14.88 23.86
CA ARG A 148 -2.40 15.26 25.07
C ARG A 148 -2.16 14.22 26.17
N GLU A 149 -1.84 14.68 27.37
CA GLU A 149 -1.81 13.84 28.58
C GLU A 149 -0.94 12.56 28.46
N GLY A 150 0.19 12.64 27.75
CA GLY A 150 1.11 11.50 27.55
C GLY A 150 0.72 10.56 26.39
N GLU A 151 -0.40 10.80 25.73
CA GLU A 151 -0.80 10.13 24.50
C GLU A 151 -0.62 11.04 23.28
N TYR A 152 -0.52 10.44 22.10
CA TYR A 152 -0.52 11.20 20.85
C TYR A 152 -1.39 10.54 19.77
N VAL A 153 -1.80 11.37 18.81
CA VAL A 153 -2.49 10.94 17.59
C VAL A 153 -1.77 11.50 16.38
N ILE A 154 -1.49 10.64 15.40
CA ILE A 154 -0.96 11.01 14.10
C ILE A 154 -2.07 10.81 13.06
N ARG A 155 -2.46 11.90 12.40
CA ARG A 155 -3.43 11.87 11.31
C ARG A 155 -2.73 11.94 9.98
N LEU A 156 -3.00 10.99 9.10
CA LEU A 156 -2.43 10.88 7.77
C LEU A 156 -3.51 11.13 6.72
N SER A 157 -3.30 12.06 5.80
CA SER A 157 -4.26 12.40 4.73
C SER A 157 -3.57 12.36 3.37
N TYR A 158 -3.82 11.28 2.63
CA TYR A 158 -3.26 11.07 1.30
C TYR A 158 -4.23 11.56 0.22
N SER A 159 -3.75 12.44 -0.65
CA SER A 159 -4.53 13.05 -1.72
C SER A 159 -3.82 12.93 -3.06
N ARG A 160 -4.59 12.69 -4.12
CA ARG A 160 -4.09 12.55 -5.50
C ARG A 160 -4.64 13.65 -6.38
N PHE A 161 -3.86 14.12 -7.33
CA PHE A 161 -4.37 15.01 -8.37
C PHE A 161 -5.32 14.24 -9.32
N SER A 162 -6.45 14.85 -9.66
CA SER A 162 -7.44 14.33 -10.59
C SER A 162 -7.33 15.09 -11.91
N PRO A 163 -6.81 14.49 -13.00
CA PRO A 163 -6.78 15.15 -14.30
C PRO A 163 -8.18 15.48 -14.81
N THR A 164 -9.16 14.59 -14.59
CA THR A 164 -10.55 14.78 -15.01
C THR A 164 -11.24 15.94 -14.30
N LYS A 165 -10.98 16.13 -13.00
CA LYS A 165 -11.55 17.24 -12.19
C LYS A 165 -10.64 18.47 -12.11
N ASN A 166 -9.42 18.37 -12.63
CA ASN A 166 -8.36 19.35 -12.49
C ASN A 166 -8.16 19.84 -11.04
N ALA A 167 -8.19 18.92 -10.08
CA ALA A 167 -8.16 19.22 -8.65
C ALA A 167 -7.52 18.10 -7.83
N THR A 168 -6.99 18.43 -6.65
CA THR A 168 -6.50 17.42 -5.70
C THR A 168 -7.66 16.87 -4.88
N VAL A 169 -7.80 15.54 -4.85
CA VAL A 169 -8.90 14.83 -4.19
C VAL A 169 -8.33 13.95 -3.07
N LEU A 170 -8.95 14.02 -1.89
CA LEU A 170 -8.63 13.15 -0.76
C LEU A 170 -8.92 11.70 -1.16
N SER A 171 -7.91 10.84 -1.01
CA SER A 171 -8.00 9.44 -1.38
C SER A 171 -8.06 8.51 -0.18
N ARG A 172 -7.28 8.77 0.87
CA ARG A 172 -7.25 7.98 2.11
C ARG A 172 -7.00 8.88 3.32
N HIS A 173 -7.56 8.50 4.46
CA HIS A 173 -7.35 9.17 5.73
C HIS A 173 -7.27 8.15 6.85
N PHE A 174 -6.27 8.28 7.72
CA PHE A 174 -6.06 7.40 8.88
C PHE A 174 -5.72 8.20 10.13
N SER A 175 -6.09 7.68 11.30
CA SER A 175 -5.86 8.27 12.61
C SER A 175 -5.18 7.27 13.55
N LEU A 176 -3.84 7.29 13.56
CA LEU A 176 -3.00 6.41 14.36
C LEU A 176 -2.92 6.94 15.79
N ARG A 177 -3.39 6.16 16.76
CA ARG A 177 -3.31 6.52 18.18
C ARG A 177 -2.15 5.78 18.83
N SER A 178 -1.41 6.47 19.72
CA SER A 178 -0.29 5.86 20.45
C SER A 178 -0.70 4.70 21.34
N SER A 179 -1.97 4.60 21.72
CA SER A 179 -2.54 3.50 22.51
C SER A 179 -3.05 2.33 21.66
N SER A 180 -3.06 2.46 20.33
CA SER A 180 -3.52 1.42 19.40
C SER A 180 -2.33 0.74 18.73
N GLU A 181 -1.56 -0.03 19.50
CA GLU A 181 -0.45 -0.81 18.96
C GLU A 181 -0.94 -2.04 18.20
N PHE A 182 -0.38 -2.28 17.02
CA PHE A 182 -0.65 -3.45 16.20
C PHE A 182 0.12 -4.66 16.73
N VAL A 183 -0.59 -5.76 16.97
CA VAL A 183 0.00 -7.05 17.36
C VAL A 183 -0.23 -8.08 16.24
N PRO A 184 0.83 -8.54 15.54
CA PRO A 184 0.68 -9.46 14.40
C PRO A 184 -0.07 -10.76 14.71
N ASP A 185 0.16 -11.35 15.89
CA ASP A 185 -0.48 -12.61 16.29
C ASP A 185 -2.00 -12.44 16.48
N ASP A 186 -2.44 -11.27 16.95
CA ASP A 186 -3.86 -10.97 17.10
C ASP A 186 -4.53 -10.73 15.75
N PHE A 187 -3.83 -10.04 14.85
CA PHE A 187 -4.29 -9.87 13.48
C PHE A 187 -4.52 -11.22 12.80
N ALA A 188 -3.55 -12.13 12.89
CA ALA A 188 -3.58 -13.44 12.23
C ALA A 188 -4.68 -14.40 12.75
N ARG A 189 -5.37 -14.07 13.85
CA ARG A 189 -6.29 -14.98 14.55
C ARG A 189 -7.53 -15.35 13.73
N ASP A 190 -8.06 -14.42 12.93
CA ASP A 190 -9.23 -14.65 12.08
C ASP A 190 -9.04 -14.12 10.66
N MET A 191 -8.15 -14.79 9.91
CA MET A 191 -7.90 -14.48 8.50
C MET A 191 -9.14 -14.62 7.63
N LYS A 192 -10.07 -15.52 7.97
CA LYS A 192 -11.30 -15.66 7.19
C LYS A 192 -12.14 -14.39 7.27
N ALA A 193 -12.38 -13.86 8.48
CA ALA A 193 -13.16 -12.64 8.66
C ALA A 193 -12.50 -11.43 7.99
N LEU A 194 -11.17 -11.34 8.07
CA LEU A 194 -10.42 -10.24 7.46
C LEU A 194 -10.46 -10.28 5.92
N LEU A 195 -10.27 -11.46 5.33
CA LEU A 195 -10.31 -11.65 3.87
C LEU A 195 -11.74 -11.54 3.31
N THR A 196 -12.78 -11.80 4.10
CA THR A 196 -14.19 -11.69 3.66
C THR A 196 -14.89 -10.40 4.14
N HIS A 197 -14.12 -9.43 4.63
CA HIS A 197 -14.63 -8.17 5.14
C HIS A 197 -15.40 -7.40 4.05
N PRO A 198 -16.51 -6.70 4.35
CA PRO A 198 -17.34 -6.05 3.35
C PRO A 198 -16.64 -4.93 2.55
N GLU A 199 -15.60 -4.32 3.11
CA GLU A 199 -14.77 -3.34 2.40
C GLU A 199 -13.83 -3.98 1.37
N GLN A 200 -13.70 -5.31 1.36
CA GLN A 200 -12.96 -6.04 0.35
C GLN A 200 -13.85 -6.19 -0.90
N THR A 201 -13.83 -5.17 -1.76
CA THR A 201 -14.69 -5.10 -2.96
C THR A 201 -13.96 -5.47 -4.26
N SER A 202 -12.64 -5.65 -4.20
CA SER A 202 -11.78 -6.08 -5.30
C SER A 202 -10.55 -6.80 -4.77
N VAL A 203 -9.89 -7.61 -5.58
CA VAL A 203 -8.47 -7.98 -5.36
C VAL A 203 -7.60 -7.25 -6.38
N SER A 204 -6.42 -6.78 -5.98
CA SER A 204 -5.56 -5.98 -6.86
C SER A 204 -4.07 -6.13 -6.56
N VAL A 205 -3.26 -5.89 -7.59
CA VAL A 205 -1.80 -5.70 -7.52
C VAL A 205 -1.49 -4.30 -8.01
N ARG A 206 -0.81 -3.49 -7.18
CA ARG A 206 -0.38 -2.13 -7.48
C ARG A 206 1.13 -2.02 -7.34
N ALA A 207 1.79 -1.67 -8.43
CA ALA A 207 3.22 -1.42 -8.50
C ALA A 207 3.51 0.08 -8.57
N VAL A 208 4.67 0.47 -8.05
CA VAL A 208 5.28 1.79 -8.25
C VAL A 208 6.41 1.63 -9.25
N SER A 209 6.56 2.57 -10.19
CA SER A 209 7.67 2.55 -11.14
C SER A 209 9.02 2.74 -10.44
N PRO A 210 10.14 2.26 -11.00
CA PRO A 210 11.46 2.39 -10.38
C PRO A 210 11.92 3.83 -10.11
N ASP A 211 11.39 4.82 -10.85
CA ASP A 211 11.65 6.25 -10.62
C ASP A 211 10.75 6.87 -9.53
N LEU A 212 9.88 6.07 -8.91
CA LEU A 212 8.91 6.44 -7.88
C LEU A 212 7.82 7.42 -8.33
N ARG A 213 7.65 7.64 -9.63
CA ARG A 213 6.74 8.67 -10.14
C ARG A 213 5.39 8.13 -10.56
N ALA A 214 5.33 6.95 -11.13
CA ALA A 214 4.11 6.37 -11.65
C ALA A 214 3.65 5.21 -10.79
N THR A 215 2.34 4.98 -10.79
CA THR A 215 1.74 3.76 -10.23
C THR A 215 0.98 3.06 -11.32
N THR A 216 0.98 1.74 -11.29
CA THR A 216 0.14 0.94 -12.17
C THR A 216 -0.57 -0.14 -11.37
N GLU A 217 -1.84 -0.38 -11.64
CA GLU A 217 -2.65 -1.32 -10.88
C GLU A 217 -3.44 -2.25 -11.81
N ALA A 218 -3.43 -3.55 -11.51
CA ALA A 218 -4.36 -4.54 -12.03
C ALA A 218 -5.39 -4.87 -10.95
N ILE A 219 -6.67 -4.85 -11.31
CA ILE A 219 -7.81 -4.87 -10.39
C ILE A 219 -8.82 -5.90 -10.90
N LEU A 220 -9.25 -6.80 -10.02
CA LEU A 220 -10.37 -7.70 -10.26
C LEU A 220 -11.48 -7.39 -9.24
N PRO A 221 -12.53 -6.67 -9.65
CA PRO A 221 -13.70 -6.41 -8.79
C PRO A 221 -14.36 -7.72 -8.37
N LEU A 222 -14.79 -7.82 -7.11
CA LEU A 222 -15.43 -9.01 -6.54
C LEU A 222 -16.97 -8.93 -6.57
N HIS A 223 -17.54 -7.84 -7.09
CA HIS A 223 -18.99 -7.73 -7.23
C HIS A 223 -19.56 -8.84 -8.12
N GLY A 224 -20.64 -9.48 -7.66
CA GLY A 224 -21.26 -10.62 -8.35
C GLY A 224 -20.50 -11.94 -8.19
N PHE A 225 -19.57 -12.06 -7.22
CA PHE A 225 -18.76 -13.27 -7.04
C PHE A 225 -19.59 -14.57 -6.89
N ALA A 226 -20.79 -14.51 -6.32
CA ALA A 226 -21.64 -15.68 -6.13
C ALA A 226 -22.39 -16.12 -7.40
N GLU A 227 -22.45 -15.26 -8.42
CA GLU A 227 -23.32 -15.44 -9.60
C GLU A 227 -22.56 -15.96 -10.83
N ARG A 228 -21.23 -15.83 -10.85
CA ARG A 228 -20.40 -16.15 -12.02
C ARG A 228 -18.96 -16.47 -11.64
N ASP A 229 -18.27 -17.18 -12.52
CA ASP A 229 -16.81 -17.34 -12.44
C ASP A 229 -16.09 -16.10 -12.99
N PHE A 230 -14.92 -15.83 -12.41
CA PHE A 230 -14.01 -14.78 -12.88
C PHE A 230 -13.08 -15.28 -13.99
N ARG A 231 -12.81 -14.40 -14.96
CA ARG A 231 -11.98 -14.61 -16.14
C ARG A 231 -10.95 -13.48 -16.30
N ALA A 232 -9.99 -13.68 -17.19
CA ALA A 232 -8.99 -12.63 -17.50
C ALA A 232 -9.65 -11.35 -18.02
N ASP A 233 -10.73 -11.50 -18.79
CA ASP A 233 -11.55 -10.38 -19.28
C ASP A 233 -12.34 -9.67 -18.16
N ASP A 234 -12.24 -10.06 -16.89
CA ASP A 234 -12.83 -9.31 -15.77
C ASP A 234 -11.83 -8.33 -15.13
N ILE A 235 -10.57 -8.38 -15.56
CA ILE A 235 -9.50 -7.57 -14.99
C ILE A 235 -9.55 -6.18 -15.61
N TRP A 236 -9.51 -5.17 -14.74
CA TRP A 236 -9.36 -3.77 -15.08
C TRP A 236 -7.95 -3.31 -14.74
N LEU A 237 -7.45 -2.35 -15.51
CA LEU A 237 -6.18 -1.71 -15.25
C LEU A 237 -6.41 -0.25 -14.90
N ARG A 238 -5.60 0.28 -13.99
CA ARG A 238 -5.51 1.71 -13.70
C ARG A 238 -4.10 2.21 -13.97
N SER A 239 -3.99 3.19 -14.85
CA SER A 239 -2.72 3.83 -15.19
C SER A 239 -2.30 4.86 -14.14
N GLY A 240 -1.02 5.29 -14.18
CA GLY A 240 -0.52 6.35 -13.30
C GLY A 240 -1.25 7.69 -13.46
N GLN A 241 -1.83 7.93 -14.64
CA GLN A 241 -2.63 9.13 -14.95
C GLN A 241 -4.10 9.01 -14.49
N GLY A 242 -4.49 7.92 -13.83
CA GLY A 242 -5.85 7.74 -13.30
C GLY A 242 -6.86 7.20 -14.30
N ALA A 243 -6.47 6.99 -15.56
CA ALA A 243 -7.33 6.35 -16.56
C ALA A 243 -7.53 4.86 -16.23
N VAL A 244 -8.79 4.44 -16.26
CA VAL A 244 -9.24 3.07 -16.05
C VAL A 244 -9.55 2.42 -17.40
N LEU A 245 -8.97 1.25 -17.64
CA LEU A 245 -9.06 0.53 -18.91
C LEU A 245 -9.47 -0.90 -18.65
N HIS A 246 -10.27 -1.47 -19.55
CA HIS A 246 -10.54 -2.90 -19.50
C HIS A 246 -9.27 -3.65 -19.90
N GLY A 247 -8.94 -4.75 -19.21
CA GLY A 247 -7.66 -5.47 -19.41
C GLY A 247 -7.48 -6.04 -20.81
N SER A 248 -8.59 -6.24 -21.55
CA SER A 248 -8.62 -6.71 -22.93
C SER A 248 -8.61 -5.57 -23.98
N ASP A 249 -8.65 -4.30 -23.58
CA ASP A 249 -8.62 -3.18 -24.51
C ASP A 249 -7.24 -3.04 -25.16
N ASP A 250 -7.17 -2.69 -26.45
CA ASP A 250 -5.89 -2.44 -27.14
C ASP A 250 -5.04 -1.37 -26.42
N ARG A 251 -5.70 -0.38 -25.79
CA ARG A 251 -5.05 0.70 -25.03
C ARG A 251 -4.45 0.20 -23.71
N ALA A 252 -4.89 -0.95 -23.19
CA ALA A 252 -4.41 -1.54 -21.95
C ALA A 252 -3.00 -2.14 -22.10
N ALA A 253 -2.54 -2.43 -23.33
CA ALA A 253 -1.24 -3.05 -23.60
C ALA A 253 -0.06 -2.28 -22.99
N THR A 254 -0.11 -0.94 -22.98
CA THR A 254 0.93 -0.12 -22.35
C THR A 254 0.95 -0.26 -20.84
N VAL A 255 -0.24 -0.35 -20.23
CA VAL A 255 -0.41 -0.44 -18.78
C VAL A 255 0.01 -1.83 -18.29
N TRP A 256 -0.35 -2.89 -19.04
CA TRP A 256 0.19 -4.23 -18.82
C TRP A 256 1.72 -4.25 -18.86
N ARG A 257 2.33 -3.70 -19.92
CA ARG A 257 3.79 -3.68 -20.05
C ARG A 257 4.48 -2.99 -18.87
N GLN A 258 3.86 -1.94 -18.31
CA GLN A 258 4.38 -1.25 -17.13
C GLN A 258 4.33 -2.14 -15.88
N LEU A 259 3.24 -2.87 -15.66
CA LEU A 259 3.16 -3.87 -14.60
C LEU A 259 4.19 -4.97 -14.80
N GLU A 260 4.28 -5.51 -16.02
CA GLU A 260 5.23 -6.59 -16.34
C GLU A 260 6.68 -6.15 -16.11
N THR A 261 7.01 -4.91 -16.48
CA THR A 261 8.34 -4.32 -16.25
C THR A 261 8.61 -4.13 -14.75
N SER A 262 7.63 -3.61 -14.01
CA SER A 262 7.81 -3.28 -12.59
C SER A 262 7.91 -4.54 -11.73
N LEU A 263 7.21 -5.61 -12.12
CA LEU A 263 7.12 -6.85 -11.36
C LEU A 263 8.04 -7.95 -11.89
N ALA A 264 8.61 -7.76 -13.08
CA ALA A 264 9.33 -8.79 -13.84
C ALA A 264 8.50 -10.08 -14.02
N LEU A 265 7.18 -9.94 -14.18
CA LEU A 265 6.20 -11.02 -14.35
C LEU A 265 5.39 -10.77 -15.62
N ASP A 266 4.91 -11.82 -16.28
CA ASP A 266 3.98 -11.64 -17.40
C ASP A 266 2.53 -11.37 -16.93
N SER A 267 1.75 -10.75 -17.81
CA SER A 267 0.33 -10.44 -17.59
C SER A 267 -0.53 -11.68 -17.34
N ALA A 268 -0.17 -12.83 -17.92
CA ALA A 268 -0.86 -14.10 -17.68
C ALA A 268 -0.72 -14.54 -16.21
N THR A 269 0.49 -14.51 -15.66
CA THR A 269 0.78 -14.83 -14.26
C THR A 269 0.03 -13.89 -13.31
N LEU A 270 0.00 -12.59 -13.61
CA LEU A 270 -0.77 -11.61 -12.83
C LEU A 270 -2.27 -11.90 -12.86
N SER A 271 -2.79 -12.25 -14.04
CA SER A 271 -4.21 -12.57 -14.22
C SER A 271 -4.60 -13.84 -13.46
N ASP A 272 -3.81 -14.90 -13.59
CA ASP A 272 -4.04 -16.16 -12.89
C ASP A 272 -3.97 -15.98 -11.37
N HIS A 273 -3.06 -15.14 -10.89
CA HIS A 273 -2.96 -14.79 -9.47
C HIS A 273 -4.24 -14.11 -8.96
N LEU A 274 -4.73 -13.08 -9.66
CA LEU A 274 -5.95 -12.37 -9.26
C LEU A 274 -7.19 -13.28 -9.32
N ILE A 275 -7.34 -14.04 -10.41
CA ILE A 275 -8.45 -14.98 -10.59
C ILE A 275 -8.40 -16.08 -9.52
N GLY A 276 -7.22 -16.60 -9.21
CA GLY A 276 -7.04 -17.59 -8.15
C GLY A 276 -7.49 -17.07 -6.79
N ALA A 277 -7.13 -15.82 -6.43
CA ALA A 277 -7.58 -15.20 -5.19
C ALA A 277 -9.09 -14.98 -5.18
N ALA A 278 -9.69 -14.54 -6.29
CA ALA A 278 -11.14 -14.40 -6.39
C ALA A 278 -11.87 -15.75 -6.27
N ARG A 279 -11.32 -16.83 -6.82
CA ARG A 279 -11.86 -18.19 -6.62
C ARG A 279 -11.80 -18.62 -5.16
N ILE A 280 -10.71 -18.31 -4.45
CA ILE A 280 -10.62 -18.57 -3.01
C ILE A 280 -11.68 -17.75 -2.28
N TYR A 281 -11.85 -16.46 -2.62
CA TYR A 281 -12.91 -15.62 -2.05
C TYR A 281 -14.30 -16.26 -2.24
N GLN A 282 -14.63 -16.74 -3.44
CA GLN A 282 -15.90 -17.42 -3.73
C GLN A 282 -16.15 -18.64 -2.83
N GLN A 283 -15.09 -19.35 -2.43
CA GLN A 283 -15.21 -20.53 -1.57
C GLN A 283 -15.40 -20.18 -0.10
N ILE A 284 -14.79 -19.09 0.38
CA ILE A 284 -14.75 -18.76 1.81
C ILE A 284 -15.81 -17.72 2.21
N ALA A 285 -16.25 -16.87 1.29
CA ALA A 285 -17.26 -15.84 1.54
C ALA A 285 -18.66 -16.43 1.64
N ASP A 286 -19.53 -15.77 2.40
CA ASP A 286 -20.96 -16.11 2.45
C ASP A 286 -21.61 -15.73 1.11
N PRO A 287 -22.13 -16.70 0.32
CA PRO A 287 -22.68 -16.42 -1.01
C PRO A 287 -23.97 -15.57 -0.98
N THR A 288 -24.61 -15.45 0.18
CA THR A 288 -25.79 -14.59 0.36
C THR A 288 -25.42 -13.11 0.56
N ARG A 289 -24.14 -12.83 0.83
CA ARG A 289 -23.65 -11.48 1.06
C ARG A 289 -23.43 -10.75 -0.25
N ALA A 290 -24.05 -9.58 -0.40
CA ALA A 290 -23.73 -8.67 -1.49
C ALA A 290 -22.39 -7.96 -1.23
N VAL A 291 -21.48 -8.01 -2.21
CA VAL A 291 -20.25 -7.19 -2.24
C VAL A 291 -20.57 -5.89 -2.97
N ALA A 292 -20.19 -4.75 -2.37
CA ALA A 292 -20.40 -3.45 -3.00
C ALA A 292 -19.57 -3.33 -4.31
N PRO A 293 -20.08 -2.63 -5.34
CA PRO A 293 -19.29 -2.35 -6.54
C PRO A 293 -17.99 -1.62 -6.21
N TYR A 294 -16.91 -1.96 -6.91
CA TYR A 294 -15.66 -1.19 -6.88
C TYR A 294 -15.74 -0.04 -7.88
N SER A 295 -15.32 1.17 -7.49
CA SER A 295 -15.30 2.33 -8.41
C SER A 295 -14.20 2.16 -9.46
N LEU A 296 -14.64 2.11 -10.71
CA LEU A 296 -13.83 2.01 -11.92
C LEU A 296 -13.90 3.30 -12.74
N ASP A 297 -14.20 4.41 -12.07
CA ASP A 297 -14.24 5.72 -12.71
C ASP A 297 -12.82 6.24 -12.98
N ASP A 298 -12.66 6.97 -14.08
CA ASP A 298 -11.45 7.74 -14.33
C ASP A 298 -11.25 8.76 -13.21
N GLU A 299 -10.00 8.88 -12.77
CA GLU A 299 -9.64 9.74 -11.65
C GLU A 299 -9.25 11.15 -12.02
#